data_AF-A0A291HNB6-F1
#
_entry.id   AF-A0A291HNB6-F1
#
_cell.length_a   1.000
_cell.length_b   1.000
_cell.length_c   1.000
_cell.angle_alpha   90.00
_cell.angle_beta   90.00
_cell.angle_gamma   90.00
#
_symmetry.space_group_name_H-M   'P 1'
#
loop_
_entity.id
_entity.type
_entity.pdbx_description
1 polymer ?
#
loop_
_entity_poly.entity_id
_entity_poly.type
_entity_poly.pdbx_seq_one_letter_code
_entity_poly.pdbx_strand_id
1 'polypeptide(L)'
;MDIPYQLPTNKPYTGEQVKALFEAAGVPISTWAEANGYDRRKVYMVINGQFKGSRGVSHEIAVKLGMKLPLEAVTRGLKIIARPNHAAA
;
A
#
# COMPACT_ATOMS: atom_id res chain seq x y z
N MET A 1 -0.52 -3.81 14.20
CA MET A 1 0.02 -5.15 13.87
C MET A 1 0.75 -5.07 12.54
N ASP A 2 1.87 -5.78 12.40
CA ASP A 2 2.53 -5.90 11.09
C ASP A 2 1.66 -6.75 10.14
N ILE A 3 1.75 -6.45 8.84
CA ILE A 3 1.09 -7.23 7.81
C ILE A 3 1.76 -8.61 7.68
N PRO A 4 1.00 -9.69 7.39
CA PRO A 4 1.55 -11.05 7.32
C PRO A 4 2.24 -11.36 5.98
N TYR A 5 2.50 -10.33 5.16
CA TYR A 5 3.10 -10.44 3.83
C TYR A 5 4.07 -9.27 3.58
N GLN A 6 4.94 -9.44 2.59
CA GLN A 6 5.93 -8.42 2.23
C GLN A 6 5.28 -7.26 1.45
N LEU A 7 5.67 -6.02 1.74
CA LEU A 7 5.22 -4.86 0.97
C LEU A 7 5.83 -4.86 -0.45
N PRO A 8 5.13 -4.33 -1.46
CA PRO A 8 5.67 -4.25 -2.78
C PRO A 8 6.67 -3.09 -2.90
N THR A 9 7.80 -3.32 -3.57
CA THR A 9 8.85 -2.32 -3.74
C THR A 9 8.60 -1.37 -4.91
N ASN A 10 8.03 -1.88 -6.01
CA ASN A 10 7.95 -1.13 -7.28
C ASN A 10 6.54 -1.05 -7.88
N LYS A 11 5.69 -2.05 -7.64
CA LYS A 11 4.32 -2.10 -8.15
C LYS A 11 3.32 -2.26 -7.00
N PRO A 12 2.46 -1.27 -6.72
CA PRO A 12 1.46 -1.40 -5.68
C PRO A 12 0.54 -2.61 -5.92
N TYR A 13 0.07 -3.22 -4.83
CA TYR A 13 -0.93 -4.28 -4.89
C TYR A 13 -2.30 -3.74 -5.29
N THR A 14 -3.06 -4.56 -6.00
CA THR A 14 -4.50 -4.32 -6.20
C THR A 14 -5.26 -4.76 -4.95
N GLY A 15 -6.50 -4.28 -4.80
CA GLY A 15 -7.36 -4.70 -3.69
C GLY A 15 -7.60 -6.21 -3.66
N GLU A 16 -7.74 -6.84 -4.82
CA GLU A 16 -7.87 -8.29 -4.96
C GLU A 16 -6.62 -9.03 -4.49
N GLN A 17 -5.42 -8.54 -4.86
CA GLN A 17 -4.16 -9.09 -4.39
C GLN A 17 -4.05 -9.00 -2.87
N VAL A 18 -4.43 -7.88 -2.27
CA VAL A 18 -4.43 -7.73 -0.81
C VAL A 18 -5.35 -8.76 -0.17
N LYS A 19 -6.59 -8.94 -0.67
CA LYS A 19 -7.51 -9.97 -0.15
C LYS A 19 -6.89 -11.37 -0.22
N ALA A 20 -6.32 -11.73 -1.37
CA ALA A 20 -5.68 -13.03 -1.56
C ALA A 20 -4.48 -13.24 -0.61
N LEU A 21 -3.69 -12.20 -0.34
CA LEU A 21 -2.56 -12.28 0.60
C LEU A 21 -3.03 -12.50 2.05
N PHE A 22 -4.10 -11.83 2.48
CA PHE A 22 -4.68 -12.07 3.81
C PHE A 22 -5.27 -13.47 3.93
N GLU A 23 -5.94 -13.95 2.88
CA GLU A 23 -6.50 -15.31 2.82
C GLU A 23 -5.39 -16.36 2.89
N ALA A 24 -4.33 -16.21 2.08
CA ALA A 24 -3.18 -17.12 2.08
C ALA A 24 -2.43 -17.12 3.43
N ALA A 25 -2.41 -15.98 4.14
CA ALA A 25 -1.83 -15.88 5.47
C ALA A 25 -2.75 -16.41 6.59
N GLY A 26 -4.02 -16.70 6.30
CA GLY A 26 -5.01 -17.11 7.31
C GLY A 26 -5.37 -16.00 8.31
N VAL A 27 -5.15 -14.73 7.96
CA VAL A 27 -5.39 -13.58 8.85
C VAL A 27 -6.63 -12.82 8.37
N PRO A 28 -7.65 -12.62 9.23
CA PRO A 28 -8.80 -11.79 8.86
C PRO A 28 -8.40 -10.31 8.72
N ILE A 29 -8.84 -9.67 7.63
CA ILE A 29 -8.66 -8.23 7.40
C ILE A 29 -9.27 -7.40 8.55
N SER A 30 -10.38 -7.85 9.13
CA SER A 30 -11.01 -7.23 10.29
C SER A 30 -10.09 -7.19 11.50
N THR A 31 -9.46 -8.33 11.82
CA THR A 31 -8.50 -8.45 12.93
C THR A 31 -7.30 -7.54 12.71
N TRP A 32 -6.78 -7.50 11.48
CA TRP A 32 -5.71 -6.56 11.12
C TRP A 32 -6.14 -5.09 11.29
N ALA A 33 -7.37 -4.75 10.88
CA ALA A 33 -7.91 -3.39 11.02
C ALA A 33 -7.97 -2.96 12.49
N GLU A 34 -8.56 -3.79 13.36
CA GLU A 34 -8.67 -3.53 14.80
C GLU A 34 -7.30 -3.41 15.46
N ALA A 35 -6.38 -4.33 15.16
CA ALA A 35 -5.03 -4.32 15.70
C ALA A 35 -4.17 -3.15 15.20
N ASN A 36 -4.68 -2.36 14.25
CA ASN A 36 -4.07 -1.12 13.77
C ASN A 36 -4.95 0.12 14.09
N GLY A 37 -6.03 -0.03 14.86
CA GLY A 37 -6.90 1.06 15.27
C GLY A 37 -7.78 1.63 14.16
N TYR A 38 -8.01 0.87 13.08
CA TYR A 38 -8.84 1.28 11.95
C TYR A 38 -10.25 0.74 12.05
N ASP A 39 -11.20 1.56 11.58
CA ASP A 39 -12.56 1.10 11.32
C ASP A 39 -12.58 0.07 10.17
N ARG A 40 -13.13 -1.12 10.45
CA ARG A 40 -13.18 -2.24 9.49
C ARG A 40 -13.83 -1.82 8.17
N ARG A 41 -14.93 -1.05 8.22
CA ARG A 41 -15.66 -0.60 7.02
C ARG A 41 -14.77 0.31 6.17
N LYS A 42 -14.05 1.25 6.77
CA LYS A 42 -13.08 2.10 6.04
C LYS A 42 -12.01 1.26 5.35
N VAL A 43 -11.47 0.23 6.01
CA VAL A 43 -10.47 -0.66 5.41
C VAL A 43 -11.04 -1.36 4.17
N TYR A 44 -12.23 -1.96 4.27
CA TYR A 44 -12.88 -2.59 3.11
C TYR A 44 -13.20 -1.60 1.99
N MET A 45 -13.61 -0.37 2.31
CA MET A 45 -13.85 0.67 1.30
C MET A 45 -12.57 1.08 0.56
N VAL A 46 -11.41 1.08 1.22
CA VAL A 46 -10.11 1.31 0.57
C VAL A 46 -9.75 0.12 -0.31
N ILE A 47 -9.85 -1.10 0.21
CA ILE A 47 -9.53 -2.33 -0.53
C ILE A 47 -10.41 -2.47 -1.78
N ASN A 48 -11.70 -2.17 -1.68
CA ASN A 48 -12.65 -2.21 -2.79
C ASN A 48 -12.54 -1.00 -3.75
N GLY A 49 -11.64 -0.04 -3.48
CA GLY A 49 -11.42 1.13 -4.34
C GLY A 49 -12.47 2.25 -4.22
N GLN A 50 -13.44 2.13 -3.30
CA GLN A 50 -14.43 3.19 -3.04
C GLN A 50 -13.75 4.43 -2.42
N PHE A 51 -12.74 4.22 -1.57
CA PHE A 51 -11.87 5.27 -1.07
C PHE A 51 -10.53 5.24 -1.78
N LYS A 52 -10.28 6.26 -2.61
CA LYS A 52 -9.06 6.39 -3.43
C LYS A 52 -7.75 6.53 -2.64
N GLY A 53 -7.79 6.72 -1.32
CA GLY A 53 -6.59 6.79 -0.48
C GLY A 53 -5.64 7.95 -0.82
N SER A 54 -6.18 9.09 -1.24
CA SER A 54 -5.37 10.26 -1.62
C SER A 54 -4.74 10.94 -0.41
N ARG A 55 -5.45 11.01 0.73
CA ARG A 55 -5.01 11.66 1.98
C ARG A 55 -5.65 11.05 3.23
N GLY A 56 -5.15 11.41 4.40
CA GLY A 56 -5.68 11.01 5.71
C GLY A 56 -5.63 9.50 5.97
N VAL A 57 -6.56 9.01 6.78
CA VAL A 57 -6.60 7.59 7.20
C VAL A 57 -6.70 6.63 6.01
N SER A 58 -7.47 6.97 4.97
CA SER A 58 -7.55 6.12 3.77
C SER A 58 -6.22 6.03 3.01
N HIS A 59 -5.41 7.11 3.01
CA HIS A 59 -4.05 7.08 2.46
C HIS A 59 -3.14 6.18 3.28
N GLU A 60 -3.19 6.33 4.61
CA GLU A 60 -2.39 5.54 5.54
C GLU A 60 -2.68 4.04 5.40
N ILE A 61 -3.96 3.66 5.36
CA ILE A 61 -4.40 2.27 5.11
C ILE A 61 -3.85 1.78 3.77
N ALA A 62 -4.01 2.56 2.69
CA ALA A 62 -3.55 2.14 1.36
C ALA A 62 -2.03 1.92 1.31
N VAL A 63 -1.23 2.73 2.01
CA VAL A 63 0.22 2.54 2.10
C VAL A 63 0.57 1.31 2.95
N LYS A 64 -0.03 1.17 4.14
CA LYS A 64 0.23 0.01 5.02
C LYS A 64 -0.16 -1.33 4.41
N LEU A 65 -1.20 -1.35 3.57
CA LEU A 65 -1.62 -2.55 2.85
C LEU A 65 -0.79 -2.83 1.59
N GLY A 66 0.08 -1.90 1.18
CA GLY A 66 0.85 -2.00 -0.06
C GLY A 66 0.06 -1.66 -1.32
N MET A 67 -1.16 -1.11 -1.20
CA MET A 67 -1.97 -0.65 -2.33
C MET A 67 -1.49 0.69 -2.92
N LYS A 68 -0.58 1.37 -2.21
CA LYS A 68 0.07 2.60 -2.66
C LYS A 68 1.52 2.61 -2.18
N LEU A 69 2.43 3.06 -3.05
CA LEU A 69 3.83 3.22 -2.67
C LEU A 69 4.01 4.40 -1.71
N PRO A 70 4.89 4.30 -0.70
CA PRO A 70 5.26 5.42 0.15
C PRO A 70 6.04 6.47 -0.64
N LEU A 71 6.08 7.70 -0.13
CA LEU A 71 6.77 8.83 -0.78
C LEU A 71 8.23 8.52 -1.10
N GLU A 72 8.95 7.83 -0.21
CA GLU A 72 10.33 7.39 -0.42
C GLU A 72 10.51 6.51 -1.66
N ALA A 73 9.58 5.58 -1.90
CA ALA A 73 9.63 4.72 -3.09
C ALA A 73 9.30 5.50 -4.37
N VAL A 74 8.32 6.40 -4.30
CA VAL A 74 7.93 7.26 -5.43
C VAL A 74 9.06 8.23 -5.81
N THR A 75 9.66 8.90 -4.82
CA THR A 75 10.75 9.85 -5.02
C THR A 75 12.01 9.17 -5.55
N ARG A 76 12.30 7.94 -5.12
CA ARG A 76 13.38 7.13 -5.70
C ARG A 76 13.14 6.87 -7.19
N GLY A 77 11.92 6.53 -7.58
CA GLY A 77 11.55 6.37 -8.99
C GLY A 77 11.73 7.67 -9.79
N LEU A 78 11.27 8.81 -9.25
CA LEU A 78 11.43 10.11 -9.90
C LEU A 78 12.90 10.56 -10.03
N LYS A 79 13.74 10.31 -9.01
CA LYS A 79 15.17 10.64 -9.04
C LYS A 79 15.94 9.85 -10.11
N ILE A 80 15.53 8.63 -10.42
CA ILE A 80 16.15 7.83 -11.50
C ILE A 80 15.88 8.47 -12.86
N ILE A 81 14.66 8.96 -13.09
CA ILE A 81 14.26 9.62 -14.34
C ILE A 81 14.92 11.01 -14.48
N ALA A 82 15.12 11.69 -13.35
CA ALA A 82 15.67 13.04 -13.29
C ALA A 82 17.20 13.12 -13.28
N ARG A 83 17.95 12.01 -13.37
CA ARG A 83 19.41 12.06 -13.57
C ARG A 83 19.69 12.50 -15.02
N PRO A 84 20.24 13.70 -15.26
CA PRO A 84 20.66 14.06 -16.60
C PRO A 84 21.80 13.13 -17.03
N ASN A 85 21.73 12.63 -18.26
CA ASN A 85 22.86 12.05 -18.96
C ASN A 85 23.94 13.15 -19.11
N HIS A 86 24.79 13.31 -18.11
CA HIS A 86 25.99 14.13 -18.18
C HIS A 86 27.18 13.26 -17.80
N ALA A 87 27.56 12.39 -18.74
CA ALA A 87 28.90 11.83 -18.90
C ALA A 87 28.97 11.15 -20.28
N ALA A 88 28.72 11.94 -21.33
CA ALA A 88 29.32 11.71 -22.63
C ALA A 88 30.43 12.78 -22.76
N ALA A 89 31.68 12.36 -22.57
CA ALA A 89 32.90 13.03 -23.01
C ALA A 89 34.07 12.07 -22.76
#